data_AF-A0A1P8YQC2-F1
#
_entry.id   AF-A0A1P8YQC2-F1
#
_cell.length_a   1.000
_cell.length_b   1.000
_cell.length_c   1.000
_cell.angle_alpha   90.00
_cell.angle_beta   90.00
_cell.angle_gamma   90.00
#
_symmetry.space_group_name_H-M   'P 1'
#
loop_
_entity.id
_entity.type
_entity.pdbx_description
1 polymer ?
#
loop_
_entity_poly.entity_id
_entity_poly.type
_entity_poly.pdbx_seq_one_letter_code
_entity_poly.pdbx_strand_id
1 'polypeptide(L)'
;MIPGPYQFTLAFLNGTWDGDYTFMEPMVTREWLLTKPNTVRSIKQPQAYQRSGYYPTTVAVTFDDAADEYVITMGGMVLRQAS
;
A
#
# COMPACT_ATOMS: atom_id res chain seq x y z
N MET A 1 -10.44 -19.81 8.54
CA MET A 1 -8.98 -20.07 8.45
C MET A 1 -8.76 -20.95 7.24
N ILE A 2 -8.00 -20.51 6.24
CA ILE A 2 -7.70 -21.35 5.06
C ILE A 2 -6.45 -22.15 5.40
N PRO A 3 -6.49 -23.50 5.38
CA PRO A 3 -5.31 -24.32 5.69
C PRO A 3 -4.29 -24.29 4.53
N GLY A 4 -3.02 -24.01 4.85
CA GLY A 4 -1.89 -23.95 3.92
C GLY A 4 -0.81 -22.96 4.41
N PRO A 5 0.45 -23.06 3.98
CA PRO A 5 1.46 -22.05 4.30
C PRO A 5 1.04 -20.71 3.68
N TYR A 6 0.71 -19.73 4.51
CA TYR A 6 0.41 -18.38 4.04
C TYR A 6 1.70 -17.73 3.54
N GLN A 7 1.79 -17.49 2.22
CA GLN A 7 2.91 -16.75 1.65
C GLN A 7 2.65 -15.26 1.73
N PHE A 8 3.46 -14.57 2.53
CA PHE A 8 3.47 -13.12 2.60
C PHE A 8 4.03 -12.53 1.29
N THR A 9 3.34 -11.55 0.72
CA THR A 9 3.70 -10.94 -0.58
C THR A 9 3.75 -9.42 -0.50
N LEU A 10 2.65 -8.80 -0.09
CA LEU A 10 2.48 -7.36 0.05
C LEU A 10 1.67 -7.08 1.32
N ALA A 11 2.17 -6.19 2.16
CA ALA A 11 1.40 -5.53 3.21
C ALA A 11 1.46 -4.01 3.06
N PHE A 12 0.40 -3.36 3.54
CA PHE A 12 0.35 -1.91 3.68
C PHE A 12 0.41 -1.57 5.17
N LEU A 13 1.38 -0.75 5.53
CA LEU A 13 1.69 -0.41 6.89
C LEU A 13 1.37 1.05 7.16
N ASN A 14 0.88 1.27 8.36
CA ASN A 14 0.57 2.59 8.89
C ASN A 14 1.39 2.74 10.16
N GLY A 15 2.22 3.78 10.23
CA GLY A 15 3.07 4.03 11.39
C GLY A 15 2.63 5.27 12.15
N THR A 16 2.66 5.17 13.47
CA THR A 16 2.39 6.29 14.38
C THR A 16 3.57 6.50 15.33
N TRP A 17 3.76 7.74 15.75
CA TRP A 17 4.72 8.10 16.78
C TRP A 17 4.16 9.25 17.62
N ASP A 18 4.21 9.14 18.95
CA ASP A 18 3.71 10.15 19.89
C ASP A 18 2.27 10.63 19.62
N GLY A 19 1.39 9.69 19.26
CA GLY A 19 -0.01 9.97 18.92
C GLY A 19 -0.25 10.53 17.51
N ASP A 20 0.82 10.89 16.78
CA ASP A 20 0.73 11.42 15.42
C ASP A 20 0.82 10.31 14.37
N TYR A 21 -0.01 10.43 13.33
CA TYR A 21 0.08 9.58 12.14
C TYR A 21 1.26 10.01 11.26
N THR A 22 2.27 9.14 11.17
CA THR A 22 3.59 9.53 10.62
C THR A 22 3.80 9.06 9.19
N PHE A 23 3.41 7.83 8.85
CA PHE A 23 3.68 7.30 7.50
C PHE A 23 2.70 6.22 7.01
N MET A 24 2.69 6.06 5.70
CA MET A 24 2.02 5.02 4.92
C MET A 24 3.07 4.34 4.05
N GLU A 25 3.21 3.03 4.15
CA GLU A 25 4.25 2.30 3.42
C GLU A 25 3.77 0.94 2.89
N PRO A 26 3.88 0.67 1.58
CA PRO A 26 3.79 -0.68 1.06
C PRO A 26 5.10 -1.44 1.29
N MET A 27 5.06 -2.56 2.01
CA MET A 27 6.16 -3.51 2.11
C MET A 27 5.88 -4.73 1.24
N VAL A 28 6.86 -5.10 0.41
CA VAL A 28 6.77 -6.21 -0.56
C VAL A 28 7.92 -7.18 -0.36
N THR A 29 7.66 -8.48 -0.58
CA THR A 29 8.73 -9.47 -0.61
C THR A 29 9.46 -9.44 -1.94
N ARG A 30 10.77 -9.65 -1.89
CA ARG A 30 11.60 -9.69 -3.09
C ARG A 30 11.22 -10.85 -3.99
N GLU A 31 10.94 -12.00 -3.42
CA GLU A 31 10.54 -13.22 -4.13
C GLU A 31 9.27 -12.97 -4.96
N TRP A 32 8.31 -12.22 -4.42
CA TRP A 32 7.10 -11.86 -5.14
C TRP A 32 7.35 -10.78 -6.20
N LEU A 33 8.19 -9.78 -5.94
CA LEU A 33 8.58 -8.80 -6.96
C LEU A 33 9.22 -9.46 -8.18
N LEU A 34 10.10 -10.44 -7.98
CA LEU A 34 10.77 -11.14 -9.08
C LEU A 34 9.82 -11.88 -10.03
N THR A 35 8.56 -12.14 -9.63
CA THR A 35 7.55 -12.68 -10.55
C THR A 35 6.91 -11.63 -11.46
N LYS A 36 7.40 -10.38 -11.42
CA LYS A 36 6.90 -9.22 -12.17
C LYS A 36 5.37 -9.08 -12.05
N PRO A 37 4.84 -8.92 -10.83
CA PRO A 37 3.41 -8.87 -10.62
C PRO A 37 2.80 -7.66 -11.34
N ASN A 38 1.55 -7.79 -11.76
CA ASN A 38 0.72 -6.68 -12.23
C ASN A 38 -0.55 -6.68 -11.37
N THR A 39 -0.51 -5.96 -10.24
CA THR A 39 -1.56 -6.04 -9.23
C THR A 39 -1.93 -4.65 -8.72
N VAL A 40 -3.23 -4.45 -8.51
CA VAL A 40 -3.79 -3.30 -7.77
C VAL A 40 -4.62 -3.85 -6.61
N ARG A 41 -4.40 -3.35 -5.40
CA ARG A 41 -5.17 -3.72 -4.20
C ARG A 41 -5.74 -2.49 -3.53
N SER A 42 -6.99 -2.57 -3.08
CA SER A 42 -7.56 -1.59 -2.17
C SER A 42 -6.89 -1.71 -0.79
N ILE A 43 -6.61 -0.58 -0.16
CA ILE A 43 -6.06 -0.53 1.21
C ILE A 43 -7.15 -0.14 2.21
N LYS A 44 -7.07 -0.72 3.42
CA LYS A 44 -8.01 -0.40 4.50
C LYS A 44 -7.94 1.09 4.82
N GLN A 45 -9.11 1.71 4.99
CA GLN A 45 -9.23 3.14 5.23
C GLN A 45 -9.53 3.41 6.71
N PRO A 46 -8.90 4.42 7.32
CA PRO A 46 -9.31 4.93 8.63
C PRO A 46 -10.76 5.42 8.63
N GLN A 47 -11.42 5.31 9.79
CA GLN A 47 -12.74 5.91 10.00
C GLN A 47 -12.68 7.43 10.22
N ALA A 48 -11.57 7.92 10.81
CA ALA A 48 -11.30 9.31 11.12
C ALA A 48 -9.88 9.68 10.70
N TYR A 49 -9.65 10.94 10.37
CA TYR A 49 -8.35 11.44 9.88
C TYR A 49 -7.87 12.58 10.77
N GLN A 50 -6.60 12.54 11.16
CA GLN A 50 -6.02 13.57 12.02
C GLN A 50 -5.79 14.90 11.26
N ARG A 51 -5.53 14.82 9.94
CA ARG A 51 -5.24 15.97 9.08
C ARG A 51 -6.11 15.92 7.83
N SER A 52 -6.57 17.07 7.35
CA SER A 52 -7.24 17.14 6.06
C SER A 52 -6.22 16.99 4.94
N GLY A 53 -6.55 16.23 3.90
CA GLY A 53 -5.62 15.98 2.80
C GLY A 53 -6.08 14.88 1.86
N TYR A 54 -5.32 14.64 0.81
CA TYR A 54 -5.54 13.53 -0.11
C TYR A 54 -4.86 12.28 0.43
N TYR A 55 -5.62 11.22 0.61
CA TYR A 55 -5.15 9.93 1.10
C TYR A 55 -5.34 8.83 0.06
N PRO A 56 -4.39 7.90 -0.08
CA PRO A 56 -4.52 6.80 -1.04
C PRO A 56 -5.61 5.83 -0.62
N THR A 57 -6.24 5.23 -1.62
CA THR A 57 -7.22 4.14 -1.43
C THR A 57 -6.75 2.83 -2.05
N THR A 58 -5.68 2.88 -2.85
CA THR A 58 -5.09 1.71 -3.49
C THR A 58 -3.57 1.72 -3.41
N VAL A 59 -3.00 0.51 -3.50
CA VAL A 59 -1.59 0.28 -3.82
C VAL A 59 -1.51 -0.58 -5.07
N ALA A 60 -0.68 -0.16 -6.03
CA ALA A 60 -0.33 -0.93 -7.21
C ALA A 60 1.13 -1.36 -7.14
N VAL A 61 1.40 -2.58 -7.61
CA VAL A 61 2.76 -3.09 -7.83
C VAL A 61 2.76 -3.67 -9.24
N THR A 62 3.52 -3.02 -10.12
CA THR A 62 3.63 -3.36 -11.53
C THR A 62 5.10 -3.44 -11.92
N PHE A 63 5.37 -3.95 -13.12
CA PHE A 63 6.69 -3.94 -13.74
C PHE A 63 6.59 -3.25 -15.10
N ASP A 64 7.50 -2.32 -15.38
CA ASP A 64 7.65 -1.69 -16.68
C ASP A 64 8.78 -2.39 -17.43
N ASP A 65 8.43 -3.21 -18.44
CA ASP A 65 9.42 -3.95 -19.24
C ASP A 65 10.26 -3.05 -20.15
N ALA A 66 9.80 -1.85 -20.50
CA ALA A 66 10.56 -0.92 -21.34
C ALA A 66 11.65 -0.22 -20.53
N ALA A 67 11.35 0.12 -19.27
CA ALA A 67 12.28 0.74 -18.34
C ALA A 67 13.13 -0.28 -17.53
N ASP A 68 12.73 -1.55 -17.50
CA ASP A 68 13.27 -2.59 -16.62
C ASP A 68 13.13 -2.23 -15.12
N GLU A 69 11.97 -1.65 -14.75
CA GLU A 69 11.72 -1.10 -13.41
C GLU A 69 10.48 -1.70 -12.73
N TYR A 70 10.58 -1.89 -11.41
CA TYR A 70 9.42 -2.13 -10.56
C TYR A 70 8.75 -0.80 -10.21
N VAL A 71 7.47 -0.68 -10.52
CA VAL A 71 6.68 0.52 -10.24
C VAL A 71 5.70 0.23 -9.10
N ILE A 72 5.90 0.90 -7.97
CA ILE A 72 5.04 0.79 -6.79
C ILE A 72 4.33 2.12 -6.59
N THR A 73 3.00 2.12 -6.63
CA THR A 73 2.20 3.35 -6.62
C THR A 73 1.15 3.33 -5.52
N MET A 74 1.07 4.40 -4.74
CA MET A 74 -0.10 4.71 -3.90
C MET A 74 -1.06 5.57 -4.72
N GLY A 75 -2.27 5.08 -4.94
CA GLY A 75 -3.22 5.66 -5.89
C GLY A 75 -4.63 5.83 -5.33
N GLY A 76 -5.53 6.26 -6.22
CA GLY A 76 -6.95 6.47 -5.87
C GLY A 76 -7.14 7.54 -4.80
N MET A 77 -6.40 8.65 -4.92
CA MET A 77 -6.35 9.70 -3.90
C MET A 77 -7.74 10.29 -3.63
N VAL A 78 -8.19 10.25 -2.37
CA VAL A 78 -9.47 10.84 -1.92
C VAL A 78 -9.20 11.92 -0.89
N LEU A 79 -9.82 13.09 -1.08
CA LEU A 79 -9.78 14.17 -0.10
C LEU A 79 -10.55 13.75 1.16
N ARG A 80 -9.90 13.85 2.32
CA ARG A 80 -10.48 13.62 3.64
C ARG A 80 -10.40 14.90 4.45
N GLN A 81 -11.40 15.11 5.30
CA GLN A 81 -11.43 16.17 6.28
C GLN A 81 -10.99 15.61 7.64
N ALA A 82 -10.29 16.42 8.42
CA ALA A 82 -9.94 16.07 9.79
C ALA A 82 -11.21 15.92 10.65
N SER A 83 -11.21 14.94 11.54
CA SER A 83 -12.37 14.56 12.38
C SER A 83 -11.94 13.89 13.66
#